data_AF-S9U1K4-F1
#
_entry.id   AF-S9U1K4-F1
#
_cell.length_a   1.000
_cell.length_b   1.000
_cell.length_c   1.000
_cell.angle_alpha   90.00
_cell.angle_beta   90.00
_cell.angle_gamma   90.00
#
_symmetry.space_group_name_H-M   'P 1'
#
loop_
_entity.id
_entity.type
_entity.pdbx_description
1 polymer ?
#
loop_
_entity_poly.entity_id
_entity_poly.type
_entity_poly.pdbx_seq_one_letter_code
_entity_poly.pdbx_strand_id
1 'polypeptide(L)'
;MKTLVLPMMRQMLEDVWEASQEADAIIYHPKILGGYDITQKRKIPAFIAHPTPLIVPTGAFSNPILLFTLRNRWLNQISYQLNRLMILPFISIIKWRRETLLLQARSISKNELCIDGRDIPVLYGCRNSQGPGCRTDSGLHRKASQGLSFGLIKGWLQMNRK
;
A
#
# COMPACT_ATOMS: atom_id res chain seq x y z
N MET A 1 21.84 -12.07 13.07
CA MET A 1 20.76 -11.74 12.10
C MET A 1 20.90 -10.35 11.47
N LYS A 2 21.04 -9.25 12.23
CA LYS A 2 21.12 -7.88 11.66
C LYS A 2 22.26 -7.67 10.63
N THR A 3 23.40 -8.33 10.84
CA THR A 3 24.62 -8.17 10.02
C THR A 3 24.49 -8.69 8.59
N LEU A 4 23.59 -9.65 8.33
CA LEU A 4 23.39 -10.23 6.98
C LEU A 4 22.08 -9.76 6.35
N VAL A 5 21.01 -9.61 7.15
CA VAL A 5 19.68 -9.26 6.65
C VAL A 5 19.62 -7.82 6.15
N LEU A 6 20.22 -6.87 6.88
CA LEU A 6 20.13 -5.46 6.49
C LEU A 6 20.87 -5.13 5.18
N PRO A 7 22.11 -5.62 4.94
CA PRO A 7 22.76 -5.45 3.64
C PRO A 7 21.97 -6.10 2.50
N MET A 8 21.43 -7.30 2.70
CA MET A 8 20.63 -7.99 1.69
C MET A 8 19.34 -7.23 1.36
N MET A 9 18.65 -6.68 2.36
CA MET A 9 17.49 -5.81 2.15
C MET A 9 17.87 -4.50 1.44
N ARG A 10 19.04 -3.94 1.73
CA ARG A 10 19.53 -2.75 1.00
C ARG A 10 19.78 -3.09 -0.46
N GLN A 11 20.47 -4.19 -0.77
CA GLN A 11 20.73 -4.59 -2.14
C GLN A 11 19.41 -4.78 -2.91
N MET A 12 18.45 -5.49 -2.32
CA MET A 12 17.11 -5.65 -2.89
C MET A 12 16.44 -4.30 -3.22
N LEU A 13 16.63 -3.26 -2.39
CA LEU A 13 16.05 -1.94 -2.65
C LEU A 13 16.75 -1.21 -3.80
N GLU A 14 18.07 -1.35 -3.93
CA GLU A 14 18.81 -0.83 -5.09
C GLU A 14 18.36 -1.53 -6.38
N ASP A 15 18.25 -2.86 -6.37
CA ASP A 15 17.80 -3.63 -7.54
C ASP A 15 16.38 -3.22 -7.98
N VAL A 16 15.46 -3.03 -7.02
CA VAL A 16 14.09 -2.57 -7.31
C VAL A 16 14.09 -1.11 -7.80
N TRP A 17 14.98 -0.26 -7.27
CA TRP A 17 15.12 1.11 -7.74
C TRP A 17 15.63 1.17 -9.18
N GLU A 18 16.64 0.39 -9.52
CA GLU A 18 17.17 0.26 -10.87
C GLU A 18 16.10 -0.26 -11.85
N ALA A 19 15.43 -1.35 -11.50
CA ALA A 19 14.35 -1.92 -12.31
C ALA A 19 13.16 -0.96 -12.51
N SER A 20 12.97 0.00 -11.60
CA SER A 20 11.89 0.98 -11.68
C SER A 20 12.20 2.20 -12.57
N GLN A 21 13.43 2.34 -13.10
CA GLN A 21 13.84 3.52 -13.86
C GLN A 21 13.11 3.70 -15.20
N GLU A 22 12.57 2.63 -15.77
CA GLU A 22 11.82 2.69 -17.02
C GLU A 22 10.34 2.34 -16.83
N ALA A 23 9.89 2.17 -15.58
CA ALA A 23 8.52 1.80 -15.28
C ALA A 23 7.55 2.98 -15.48
N ASP A 24 6.45 2.71 -16.17
CA ASP A 24 5.31 3.62 -16.32
C ASP A 24 4.33 3.55 -15.14
N ALA A 25 4.32 2.43 -14.41
CA ALA A 25 3.50 2.22 -13.21
C ALA A 25 4.14 1.17 -12.29
N ILE A 26 3.84 1.22 -10.99
CA ILE A 26 4.38 0.30 -9.98
C ILE A 26 3.25 -0.49 -9.33
N ILE A 27 3.34 -1.82 -9.37
CA ILE A 27 2.48 -2.70 -8.58
C ILE A 27 3.36 -3.37 -7.53
N TYR A 28 3.07 -3.17 -6.24
CA TYR A 28 3.92 -3.68 -5.18
C TYR A 28 3.13 -4.25 -4.01
N HIS A 29 3.73 -5.21 -3.34
CA HIS A 29 3.24 -5.71 -2.06
C HIS A 29 3.70 -4.79 -0.94
N PRO A 30 2.87 -4.43 0.06
CA PRO A 30 3.19 -3.41 1.08
C PRO A 30 4.42 -3.75 1.93
N LYS A 31 4.79 -5.03 2.02
CA LYS A 31 6.03 -5.48 2.69
C LYS A 31 7.31 -5.09 1.94
N ILE A 32 7.22 -4.72 0.67
CA ILE A 32 8.33 -4.12 -0.09
C ILE A 32 8.40 -2.65 0.30
N LEU A 33 9.20 -2.36 1.33
CA LEU A 33 9.27 -1.04 1.95
C LEU A 33 9.67 0.09 1.00
N GLY A 34 10.37 -0.23 -0.11
CA GLY A 34 10.75 0.74 -1.14
C GLY A 34 9.64 1.12 -2.12
N GLY A 35 8.55 0.33 -2.24
CA GLY A 35 7.54 0.56 -3.29
C GLY A 35 6.86 1.93 -3.19
N TYR A 36 6.47 2.33 -1.98
CA TYR A 36 5.94 3.68 -1.71
C TYR A 36 6.97 4.77 -2.00
N ASP A 37 8.22 4.56 -1.59
CA ASP A 37 9.27 5.56 -1.66
C ASP A 37 9.67 5.85 -3.11
N ILE A 38 9.82 4.79 -3.91
CA ILE A 38 10.11 4.85 -5.33
C ILE A 38 8.97 5.53 -6.07
N THR A 39 7.72 5.14 -5.79
CA THR A 39 6.53 5.76 -6.36
C THR A 39 6.51 7.27 -6.09
N GLN A 40 6.78 7.66 -4.85
CA GLN A 40 6.82 9.07 -4.48
C GLN A 40 7.93 9.83 -5.22
N LYS A 41 9.11 9.23 -5.39
CA LYS A 41 10.22 9.85 -6.12
C LYS A 41 9.91 10.01 -7.61
N ARG A 42 9.41 8.96 -8.25
CA ARG A 42 9.15 8.86 -9.69
C ARG A 42 7.87 9.58 -10.11
N LYS A 43 6.94 9.83 -9.18
CA LYS A 43 5.62 10.45 -9.42
C LYS A 43 4.76 9.71 -10.45
N ILE A 44 4.97 8.40 -10.58
CA ILE A 44 4.20 7.51 -11.46
C ILE A 44 3.03 6.84 -10.70
N PRO A 45 2.02 6.30 -11.39
CA PRO A 45 0.94 5.54 -10.76
C PRO A 45 1.46 4.35 -9.97
N ALA A 46 0.82 4.08 -8.83
CA ALA A 46 1.08 2.86 -8.07
C ALA A 46 -0.19 2.16 -7.64
N PHE A 47 -0.05 0.86 -7.42
CA PHE A 47 -1.09 -0.04 -6.95
C PHE A 47 -0.51 -0.93 -5.85
N ILE A 48 -1.18 -0.99 -4.71
CA ILE A 48 -0.78 -1.91 -3.64
C ILE A 48 -1.47 -3.25 -3.87
N ALA A 49 -0.72 -4.30 -4.16
CA ALA A 49 -1.24 -5.65 -4.28
C ALA A 49 -1.04 -6.40 -2.96
N HIS A 50 -2.12 -6.66 -2.23
CA HIS A 50 -2.07 -7.41 -0.99
C HIS A 50 -3.16 -8.49 -0.97
N PRO A 51 -2.81 -9.78 -0.81
CA PRO A 51 -3.81 -10.85 -0.82
C PRO A 51 -4.74 -10.80 0.40
N THR A 52 -4.30 -10.21 1.51
CA THR A 52 -5.06 -10.15 2.76
C THR A 52 -5.53 -8.74 3.06
N PRO A 53 -6.73 -8.55 3.64
CA PRO A 53 -7.26 -7.24 4.04
C PRO A 53 -6.59 -6.78 5.34
N LEU A 54 -5.29 -6.48 5.28
CA LEU A 54 -4.49 -6.04 6.43
C LEU A 54 -4.24 -4.54 6.45
N ILE A 55 -4.23 -3.89 5.29
CA ILE A 55 -3.74 -2.51 5.16
C ILE A 55 -4.87 -1.48 5.08
N VAL A 56 -6.04 -1.84 4.57
CA VAL A 56 -7.21 -0.94 4.49
C VAL A 56 -8.06 -1.15 5.73
N PRO A 57 -8.33 -0.08 6.53
CA PRO A 57 -9.24 -0.16 7.66
C PRO A 57 -10.63 -0.63 7.24
N THR A 58 -11.09 -1.74 7.81
CA THR A 58 -12.41 -2.31 7.53
C THR A 58 -13.15 -2.69 8.81
N GLY A 59 -14.48 -2.65 8.77
CA GLY A 59 -15.34 -3.18 9.84
C GLY A 59 -15.91 -4.56 9.52
N ALA A 60 -15.56 -5.15 8.37
CA ALA A 60 -16.13 -6.41 7.89
C ALA A 60 -15.46 -7.65 8.51
N PHE A 61 -14.17 -7.56 8.82
CA PHE A 61 -13.37 -8.65 9.39
C PHE A 61 -12.50 -8.10 10.50
N SER A 62 -12.25 -8.91 11.54
CA SER A 62 -11.33 -8.54 12.62
C SER A 62 -9.92 -8.30 12.07
N ASN A 63 -9.21 -7.31 12.62
CA ASN A 63 -7.81 -7.11 12.26
C ASN A 63 -7.01 -8.39 12.57
N PRO A 64 -6.40 -9.04 11.56
CA PRO A 64 -5.75 -10.35 11.75
C PRO A 64 -4.44 -10.27 12.54
N ILE A 65 -3.91 -9.06 12.83
CA ILE A 65 -2.80 -8.89 13.78
C ILE A 65 -3.27 -9.04 15.23
N LEU A 66 -4.54 -8.78 15.53
CA LEU A 66 -5.06 -8.93 16.88
C LEU A 66 -5.28 -10.41 17.20
N LEU A 67 -4.83 -10.84 18.38
CA LEU A 67 -5.06 -12.19 18.92
C LEU A 67 -6.51 -12.37 19.44
N PHE A 68 -7.35 -11.35 19.31
CA PHE A 68 -8.74 -11.34 19.76
C PHE A 68 -9.61 -10.61 18.74
N THR A 69 -10.91 -10.92 18.75
CA THR A 69 -11.88 -10.31 17.84
C THR A 69 -12.50 -9.07 18.46
N LEU A 70 -12.62 -8.00 17.66
CA LEU A 70 -13.29 -6.77 18.07
C LEU A 70 -14.70 -6.77 17.50
N ARG A 71 -15.71 -6.88 18.37
CA ARG A 71 -17.12 -6.88 17.96
C ARG A 71 -17.61 -5.49 17.51
N ASN A 72 -16.99 -4.43 18.02
CA ASN A 72 -17.31 -3.05 17.66
C ASN A 72 -16.60 -2.64 16.36
N ARG A 73 -17.38 -2.30 15.33
CA ARG A 73 -16.88 -1.89 14.01
C ARG A 73 -15.89 -0.72 14.06
N TRP A 74 -16.19 0.30 14.88
CA TRP A 74 -15.35 1.49 15.01
C TRP A 74 -14.01 1.17 15.68
N LEU A 75 -14.01 0.39 16.77
CA LEU A 75 -12.78 -0.07 17.41
C LEU A 75 -11.97 -0.96 16.46
N ASN A 76 -12.63 -1.82 15.69
CA ASN A 76 -11.97 -2.64 14.70
C ASN A 76 -11.27 -1.79 13.63
N GLN A 77 -11.95 -0.79 13.07
CA GLN A 77 -11.34 0.13 12.09
C GLN A 77 -10.13 0.88 12.67
N ILE A 78 -10.20 1.34 13.92
CA ILE A 78 -9.07 2.00 14.58
C ILE A 78 -7.90 1.03 14.78
N SER A 79 -8.18 -0.24 15.08
CA SER A 79 -7.13 -1.23 15.30
C SER A 79 -6.21 -1.41 14.08
N TYR A 80 -6.70 -1.17 12.86
CA TYR A 80 -5.89 -1.21 11.65
C TYR A 80 -4.80 -0.13 11.62
N GLN A 81 -4.97 0.97 12.35
CA GLN A 81 -3.92 1.99 12.47
C GLN A 81 -2.70 1.47 13.23
N LEU A 82 -2.86 0.46 14.11
CA LEU A 82 -1.74 -0.19 14.80
C LEU A 82 -0.83 -0.93 13.84
N ASN A 83 -1.34 -1.37 12.68
CA ASN A 83 -0.56 -2.09 11.69
C ASN A 83 0.60 -1.24 11.15
N ARG A 84 0.52 0.09 11.26
CA ARG A 84 1.62 1.01 10.92
C ARG A 84 2.85 0.80 11.79
N LEU A 85 2.69 0.33 13.03
CA LEU A 85 3.82 0.03 13.93
C LEU A 85 4.67 -1.15 13.44
N MET A 86 4.15 -1.96 12.51
CA MET A 86 4.91 -3.07 11.91
C MET A 86 6.14 -2.60 11.13
N ILE A 87 6.22 -1.31 10.75
CA ILE A 87 7.38 -0.75 10.07
C ILE A 87 8.55 -0.41 11.01
N LEU A 88 8.31 -0.33 12.33
CA LEU A 88 9.31 0.10 13.32
C LEU A 88 10.63 -0.69 13.27
N PRO A 89 10.63 -2.04 13.13
CA PRO A 89 11.87 -2.81 13.04
C PRO A 89 12.71 -2.47 11.80
N PHE A 90 12.09 -1.85 10.80
CA PHE A 90 12.69 -1.54 9.51
C PHE A 90 13.01 -0.06 9.33
N ILE A 91 12.96 0.75 10.39
CA ILE A 91 13.34 2.17 10.36
C ILE A 91 14.77 2.37 9.82
N SER A 92 15.67 1.40 10.01
CA SER A 92 17.03 1.47 9.46
C SER A 92 17.05 1.62 7.92
N ILE A 93 16.03 1.12 7.23
CA ILE A 93 15.85 1.28 5.78
C ILE A 93 15.47 2.72 5.40
N ILE A 94 14.99 3.54 6.32
CA ILE A 94 14.77 4.98 6.08
C ILE A 94 16.08 5.70 5.71
N LYS A 95 17.23 5.17 6.14
CA LYS A 95 18.54 5.71 5.72
C LYS A 95 18.73 5.60 4.20
N TRP A 96 18.35 4.46 3.60
CA TRP A 96 18.38 4.25 2.14
C TRP A 96 17.50 5.28 1.41
N ARG A 97 16.29 5.54 1.91
CA ARG A 97 15.39 6.55 1.34
C ARG A 97 16.01 7.95 1.29
N ARG A 98 16.77 8.34 2.33
CA ARG A 98 17.45 9.64 2.35
C ARG A 98 18.64 9.68 1.41
N GLU A 99 19.45 8.62 1.39
CA GLU A 99 20.70 8.58 0.64
C GLU A 99 20.47 8.40 -0.87
N THR A 100 19.64 7.44 -1.27
CA THR A 100 19.44 7.08 -2.68
C THR A 100 18.34 7.94 -3.32
N LEU A 101 17.22 8.15 -2.64
CA LEU A 101 16.07 8.87 -3.22
C LEU A 101 16.07 10.38 -2.92
N LEU A 102 16.95 10.86 -2.03
CA LEU A 102 17.00 12.25 -1.56
C LEU A 102 15.65 12.74 -1.02
N LEU A 103 14.88 11.85 -0.40
CA LEU A 103 13.60 12.17 0.20
C LEU A 103 13.74 12.34 1.73
N GLN A 104 12.88 13.17 2.32
CA GLN A 104 12.82 13.32 3.78
C GLN A 104 12.47 11.99 4.46
N ALA A 105 12.87 11.85 5.72
CA ALA A 105 12.52 10.67 6.51
C ALA A 105 11.00 10.52 6.63
N ARG A 106 10.57 9.27 6.62
CA ARG A 106 9.18 8.91 6.79
C ARG A 106 8.75 9.13 8.24
N SER A 107 7.62 9.80 8.44
CA SER A 107 6.94 9.81 9.74
C SER A 107 6.11 8.53 9.87
N ILE A 108 6.22 7.86 11.03
CA ILE A 108 5.45 6.63 11.36
C ILE A 108 3.94 6.91 11.37
N SER A 109 3.55 8.17 11.59
CA SER A 109 2.15 8.61 11.59
C SER A 109 1.58 8.82 10.18
N LYS A 110 2.40 8.80 9.12
CA LYS A 110 1.92 9.06 7.75
C LYS A 110 1.10 7.89 7.21
N ASN A 111 0.01 8.19 6.51
CA ASN A 111 -0.81 7.17 5.84
C ASN A 111 -0.07 6.64 4.60
N GLU A 112 0.25 5.36 4.58
CA GLU A 112 0.95 4.71 3.46
C GLU A 112 0.03 4.44 2.26
N LEU A 113 -1.29 4.54 2.45
CA LEU A 113 -2.27 4.44 1.38
C LEU A 113 -2.42 5.76 0.60
N CYS A 114 -1.68 6.80 0.98
CA CYS A 114 -1.73 8.11 0.35
C CYS A 114 -0.32 8.64 0.05
N ILE A 115 -0.08 9.05 -1.20
CA ILE A 115 1.16 9.68 -1.67
C ILE A 115 0.81 11.08 -2.16
N ASP A 116 1.37 12.10 -1.50
CA ASP A 116 1.26 13.51 -1.91
C ASP A 116 -0.19 13.95 -2.23
N GLY A 117 -1.15 13.50 -1.40
CA GLY A 117 -2.57 13.81 -1.53
C GLY A 117 -3.35 12.91 -2.51
N ARG A 118 -2.71 11.91 -3.10
CA ARG A 118 -3.33 10.91 -3.99
C ARG A 118 -3.48 9.59 -3.25
N ASP A 119 -4.69 9.04 -3.26
CA ASP A 119 -4.94 7.71 -2.72
C ASP A 119 -4.40 6.64 -3.68
N ILE A 120 -3.68 5.66 -3.12
CA ILE A 120 -3.15 4.52 -3.86
C ILE A 120 -4.22 3.43 -3.91
N PRO A 121 -4.66 2.99 -5.10
CA PRO A 121 -5.60 1.88 -5.20
C PRO A 121 -4.99 0.58 -4.63
N VAL A 122 -5.79 -0.15 -3.86
CA VAL A 122 -5.42 -1.45 -3.28
C VAL A 122 -6.10 -2.58 -4.06
N LEU A 123 -5.30 -3.51 -4.56
CA LEU A 123 -5.71 -4.71 -5.26
C LEU A 123 -5.74 -5.89 -4.29
N TYR A 124 -6.91 -6.50 -4.15
CA TYR A 124 -7.11 -7.71 -3.35
C TYR A 124 -7.20 -8.94 -4.25
N GLY A 125 -6.46 -9.98 -3.88
CA GLY A 125 -6.61 -11.31 -4.48
C GLY A 125 -7.86 -11.99 -3.94
N CYS A 126 -9.03 -11.73 -4.51
CA CYS A 126 -10.25 -12.44 -4.16
C CYS A 126 -10.43 -13.67 -5.07
N ARG A 127 -10.62 -14.85 -4.47
CA ARG A 127 -11.17 -16.02 -5.15
C ARG A 127 -12.70 -15.94 -5.07
N ASN A 128 -13.40 -16.12 -6.19
CA ASN A 128 -14.86 -15.95 -6.33
C ASN A 128 -15.75 -16.87 -5.45
N SER A 129 -15.23 -17.66 -4.51
CA SER A 129 -16.01 -18.78 -3.95
C SER A 129 -16.12 -18.89 -2.42
N GLN A 130 -15.45 -18.10 -1.57
CA GLN A 130 -15.60 -18.28 -0.11
C GLN A 130 -15.48 -16.97 0.68
N GLY A 131 -16.62 -16.43 1.06
CA GLY A 131 -16.76 -15.37 2.04
C GLY A 131 -18.22 -14.90 2.09
N PRO A 132 -19.00 -15.22 3.13
CA PRO A 132 -20.35 -14.71 3.23
C PRO A 132 -20.28 -13.22 3.57
N GLY A 133 -20.86 -12.38 2.71
CA GLY A 133 -21.15 -10.99 3.05
C GLY A 133 -20.02 -9.99 2.81
N CYS A 134 -19.49 -9.91 1.59
CA CYS A 134 -19.13 -8.60 1.03
C CYS A 134 -20.42 -7.78 0.79
N ARG A 135 -21.14 -7.43 1.86
CA ARG A 135 -21.97 -6.23 1.85
C ARG A 135 -20.99 -5.07 1.91
N THR A 136 -20.65 -4.59 0.73
CA THR A 136 -20.08 -3.27 0.50
C THR A 136 -20.88 -2.26 1.29
N ASP A 137 -20.38 -1.86 2.47
CA ASP A 137 -20.91 -0.70 3.19
C ASP A 137 -20.70 0.51 2.28
N SER A 138 -21.80 0.86 1.64
CA SER A 138 -21.93 1.90 0.65
C SER A 138 -21.82 3.25 1.33
N GLY A 139 -20.59 3.74 1.47
CA GLY A 139 -20.31 5.12 1.88
C GLY A 139 -19.09 5.72 1.20
N LEU A 140 -18.00 4.95 1.06
CA LEU A 140 -16.75 5.43 0.44
C LEU A 140 -16.47 4.85 -0.96
N HIS A 141 -17.13 3.75 -1.33
CA HIS A 141 -16.85 3.02 -2.59
C HIS A 141 -17.83 3.30 -3.72
N ARG A 142 -18.86 4.14 -3.54
CA ARG A 142 -19.89 4.37 -4.56
C ARG A 142 -19.39 5.14 -5.80
N LYS A 143 -18.15 5.65 -5.80
CA LYS A 143 -17.48 6.17 -7.02
C LYS A 143 -16.58 5.15 -7.73
N ALA A 144 -16.25 4.00 -7.13
CA ALA A 144 -15.29 3.06 -7.70
C ALA A 144 -15.94 1.84 -8.39
N SER A 145 -17.19 1.52 -8.08
CA SER A 145 -17.82 0.28 -8.55
C SER A 145 -18.83 0.43 -9.69
N GLN A 146 -19.04 1.63 -10.25
CA GLN A 146 -19.88 1.83 -11.45
C GLN A 146 -19.11 2.20 -12.72
N GLY A 147 -17.76 2.11 -12.71
CA GLY A 147 -16.93 2.45 -13.89
C GLY A 147 -15.92 1.40 -14.32
N LEU A 148 -15.88 0.23 -13.67
CA LEU A 148 -14.94 -0.86 -13.99
C LEU A 148 -15.42 -1.69 -15.20
N SER A 149 -15.62 -1.02 -16.32
CA SER A 149 -15.73 -1.65 -17.64
C SER A 149 -14.77 -0.94 -18.56
N PHE A 150 -13.48 -1.35 -18.57
CA PHE A 150 -12.44 -0.99 -19.57
C PHE A 150 -12.18 0.51 -19.88
N GLY A 151 -13.00 1.44 -19.41
CA GLY A 151 -13.06 2.84 -19.80
C GLY A 151 -12.28 3.77 -18.86
N LEU A 152 -12.12 3.39 -17.58
CA LEU A 152 -11.34 4.20 -16.62
C LEU A 152 -9.84 4.19 -16.93
N ILE A 153 -9.30 3.09 -17.46
CA ILE A 153 -7.90 3.01 -17.89
C ILE A 153 -7.66 3.92 -19.11
N LYS A 154 -8.61 3.95 -20.07
CA LYS A 154 -8.55 4.87 -21.23
C LYS A 154 -8.76 6.33 -20.83
N GLY A 155 -9.66 6.63 -19.90
CA GLY A 155 -9.92 7.99 -19.42
C GLY A 155 -8.72 8.60 -18.70
N TRP A 156 -8.01 7.79 -17.90
CA TRP A 156 -6.78 8.22 -17.24
C TRP A 156 -5.62 8.46 -18.24
N LEU A 157 -5.48 7.59 -19.25
CA LEU A 157 -4.50 7.73 -20.33
C LEU A 157 -4.77 8.94 -21.27
N GLN A 158 -6.01 9.39 -21.39
CA GLN A 158 -6.35 10.59 -22.17
C GLN A 158 -6.14 11.91 -21.40
N MET A 159 -6.30 11.92 -20.08
CA MET A 159 -6.20 13.15 -19.28
C MET A 159 -4.76 13.63 -19.03
N ASN A 160 -3.75 12.76 -19.18
CA ASN A 160 -2.34 13.07 -18.96
C ASN A 160 -1.49 13.16 -20.25
N ARG A 161 -2.13 13.26 -21.43
CA ARG A 161 -1.46 13.68 -22.67
C ARG A 161 -1.69 15.16 -22.91
N LYS A 162 -0.93 16.03 -22.24
CA LYS A 162 -0.54 17.36 -22.72
C LYS A 162 0.82 17.72 -22.13
#